data_AF-A0A3Q2PG33-F1
#
_entry.id   AF-A0A3Q2PG33-F1
#
_cell.length_a   1.000
_cell.length_b   1.000
_cell.length_c   1.000
_cell.angle_alpha   90.00
_cell.angle_beta   90.00
_cell.angle_gamma   90.00
#
_symmetry.space_group_name_H-M   'P 1'
#
loop_
_entity.id
_entity.type
_entity.pdbx_description
1 polymer ?
#
loop_
_entity_poly.entity_id
_entity_poly.type
_entity_poly.pdbx_seq_one_letter_code
_entity_poly.pdbx_strand_id
1 'polypeptide(L)'
;YAAKTEPKNKLRALSSGGSVTSPPPSPAMPKYKLAEYRYGREEMLALYIKDNKVPEDMQDKEFAAILQDEPMQPLALVPLTEEEQRERLPL
;
A
#
# COMPACT_ATOMS: atom_id res chain seq x y z
N TYR A 1 -35.78 -34.09 -12.42
CA TYR A 1 -34.66 -33.12 -12.37
C TYR A 1 -34.57 -32.55 -10.95
N ALA A 2 -33.61 -32.99 -10.15
CA ALA A 2 -33.30 -32.35 -8.87
C ALA A 2 -31.79 -32.47 -8.64
N ALA A 3 -31.14 -31.33 -8.45
CA ALA A 3 -29.70 -31.14 -8.54
C ALA A 3 -28.96 -31.52 -7.25
N LYS A 4 -27.72 -31.96 -7.45
CA LYS A 4 -26.68 -32.19 -6.45
C LYS A 4 -26.41 -30.93 -5.62
N THR A 5 -26.31 -31.08 -4.29
CA THR A 5 -25.59 -30.14 -3.43
C THR A 5 -24.83 -30.91 -2.36
N GLU A 6 -23.57 -31.25 -2.66
CA GLU A 6 -22.62 -31.68 -1.64
C GLU A 6 -22.19 -30.49 -0.78
N PRO A 7 -22.19 -30.59 0.56
CA PRO A 7 -21.61 -29.57 1.41
C PRO A 7 -20.08 -29.60 1.25
N LYS A 8 -19.52 -28.54 0.64
CA LYS A 8 -18.08 -28.27 0.64
C LYS A 8 -17.65 -28.00 2.08
N ASN A 9 -17.27 -29.05 2.80
CA ASN A 9 -16.72 -28.97 4.15
C ASN A 9 -15.40 -28.20 4.12
N LYS A 10 -15.49 -26.96 4.58
CA LYS A 10 -14.40 -25.99 4.72
C LYS A 10 -13.55 -26.40 5.93
N LEU A 11 -12.31 -26.82 5.67
CA LEU A 11 -11.16 -26.70 6.59
C LEU A 11 -11.23 -27.42 7.95
N ARG A 12 -11.74 -28.65 8.03
CA ARG A 12 -11.72 -29.44 9.29
C ARG A 12 -11.04 -30.81 9.16
N ALA A 13 -9.87 -30.86 8.54
CA ALA A 13 -9.10 -32.11 8.42
C ALA A 13 -7.59 -31.96 8.63
N LEU A 14 -7.13 -30.96 9.41
CA LEU A 14 -5.71 -30.86 9.82
C LEU A 14 -5.48 -31.13 11.31
N SER A 15 -6.43 -31.75 12.02
CA SER A 15 -6.24 -32.13 13.42
C SER A 15 -6.44 -33.62 13.64
N SER A 16 -5.66 -34.44 12.94
CA SER A 16 -5.34 -35.79 13.40
C SER A 16 -3.88 -36.06 13.05
N GLY A 17 -3.05 -36.19 14.08
CA GLY A 17 -1.60 -36.27 13.97
C GLY A 17 -1.12 -37.44 13.11
N GLY A 18 0.03 -37.22 12.48
CA GLY A 18 0.74 -38.24 11.72
C GLY A 18 1.35 -37.68 10.44
N SER A 19 2.67 -37.61 10.40
CA SER A 19 3.52 -37.31 9.25
C SER A 19 3.87 -35.83 9.01
N VAL A 20 5.10 -35.49 9.40
CA VAL A 20 5.90 -34.38 8.89
C VAL A 20 6.22 -34.60 7.41
N THR A 21 5.20 -34.56 6.54
CA THR A 21 5.44 -34.33 5.12
C THR A 21 5.23 -32.85 4.89
N SER A 22 6.31 -32.08 4.78
CA SER A 22 6.24 -30.72 4.26
C SER A 22 5.45 -30.73 2.94
N PRO A 23 4.57 -29.75 2.68
CA PRO A 23 4.00 -29.62 1.35
C PRO A 23 5.13 -29.61 0.32
N PRO A 24 4.94 -30.24 -0.87
CA PRO A 24 5.96 -30.26 -1.89
C PRO A 24 6.44 -28.82 -2.15
N PRO A 25 7.75 -28.59 -2.34
CA PRO A 25 8.25 -27.26 -2.63
C PRO A 25 7.48 -26.74 -3.85
N SER A 26 6.82 -25.59 -3.67
CA SER A 26 6.17 -24.90 -4.78
C SER A 26 7.16 -24.80 -5.93
N PRO A 27 6.75 -25.06 -7.19
CA PRO A 27 7.64 -24.87 -8.33
C PRO A 27 8.29 -23.51 -8.19
N ALA A 28 9.62 -23.45 -8.24
CA ALA A 28 10.37 -22.22 -8.10
C ALA A 28 9.90 -21.25 -9.18
N MET A 29 8.98 -20.36 -8.82
CA MET A 29 8.49 -19.32 -9.70
C MET A 29 9.73 -18.55 -10.18
N PRO A 30 9.89 -18.34 -11.49
CA PRO A 30 10.98 -17.52 -12.00
C PRO A 30 11.00 -16.21 -11.21
N LYS A 31 12.12 -15.87 -10.58
CA LYS A 31 12.30 -14.56 -9.96
C LYS A 31 12.27 -13.54 -11.11
N TYR A 32 11.10 -13.00 -11.42
CA TYR A 32 10.97 -11.98 -12.45
C TYR A 32 11.82 -10.79 -12.04
N LYS A 33 12.62 -10.28 -12.98
CA LYS A 33 13.53 -9.16 -12.71
C LYS A 33 12.69 -8.00 -12.20
N LEU A 34 13.08 -7.53 -11.03
CA LEU A 34 12.57 -6.31 -10.48
C LEU A 34 13.14 -5.13 -11.32
N ALA A 35 12.31 -4.25 -11.88
CA ALA A 35 12.63 -2.87 -12.28
C ALA A 35 13.60 -2.19 -11.31
N GLU A 36 14.51 -1.44 -11.87
CA GLU A 36 15.73 -1.02 -11.18
C GLU A 36 15.46 0.10 -10.17
N TYR A 37 14.45 0.94 -10.43
CA TYR A 37 14.06 2.04 -9.56
C TYR A 37 12.65 1.82 -9.04
N ARG A 38 12.56 1.32 -7.81
CA ARG A 38 11.31 1.19 -7.08
C ARG A 38 11.50 1.66 -5.67
N TYR A 39 10.56 2.48 -5.22
CA TYR A 39 10.54 3.02 -3.88
C TYR A 39 9.16 2.78 -3.29
N GLY A 40 9.11 2.05 -2.18
CA GLY A 40 7.91 1.92 -1.37
C GLY A 40 7.56 3.24 -0.69
N ARG A 41 6.42 3.27 0.01
CA ARG A 41 5.93 4.48 0.70
C ARG A 41 6.98 5.06 1.66
N GLU A 42 7.52 4.25 2.56
CA GLU A 42 8.48 4.72 3.57
C GLU A 42 9.81 5.17 2.93
N GLU A 43 10.24 4.50 1.87
CA GLU A 43 11.44 4.89 1.13
C GLU A 43 11.24 6.25 0.45
N MET A 44 10.08 6.49 -0.16
CA MET A 44 9.75 7.80 -0.75
C MET A 44 9.67 8.91 0.30
N LEU A 45 9.10 8.63 1.48
CA LEU A 45 9.02 9.61 2.56
C LEU A 45 10.40 9.93 3.15
N ALA A 46 11.29 8.94 3.23
CA ALA A 46 12.67 9.15 3.68
C ALA A 46 13.50 10.01 2.72
N LEU A 47 13.13 10.09 1.45
CA LEU A 47 13.77 10.95 0.43
C LEU A 47 13.27 12.40 0.45
N TYR A 48 12.27 12.75 1.28
CA TYR A 48 11.75 14.11 1.35
C TYR A 48 12.78 15.10 1.94
N ILE A 49 12.94 16.25 1.29
CA ILE A 49 13.83 17.33 1.71
C ILE A 49 12.95 18.56 2.01
N LYS A 50 13.03 19.05 3.26
CA LYS A 50 12.14 20.11 3.77
C LYS A 50 12.31 21.46 3.07
N ASP A 51 13.55 21.86 2.81
CA ASP A 51 13.87 23.19 2.27
C ASP A 51 14.06 23.16 0.75
N ASN A 52 13.16 22.47 0.05
CA ASN A 52 13.25 22.38 -1.41
C ASN A 52 12.82 23.68 -2.06
N LYS A 53 13.57 24.14 -3.06
CA LYS A 53 13.25 25.36 -3.80
C LYS A 53 12.08 25.09 -4.75
N VAL A 54 11.21 26.09 -4.91
CA VAL A 54 10.14 26.05 -5.91
C VAL A 54 10.76 25.88 -7.30
N PRO A 55 10.36 24.84 -8.07
CA PRO A 55 10.81 24.67 -9.45
C PRO A 55 10.46 25.89 -10.30
N GLU A 56 11.34 26.28 -11.22
CA GLU A 56 11.15 27.47 -12.07
C GLU A 56 9.84 27.40 -12.88
N ASP A 57 9.51 26.22 -13.39
CA ASP A 57 8.27 25.96 -14.14
C ASP A 57 6.99 26.25 -13.33
N MET A 58 7.06 26.16 -11.99
CA MET A 58 5.91 26.44 -11.11
C MET A 58 5.74 27.93 -10.78
N GLN A 59 6.70 28.78 -11.14
CA GLN A 59 6.65 30.23 -10.88
C GLN A 59 5.81 30.97 -11.93
N ASP A 60 5.30 30.27 -12.96
CA ASP A 60 4.39 30.86 -13.93
C ASP A 60 3.10 31.33 -13.26
N LYS A 61 2.58 32.47 -13.72
CA LYS A 61 1.32 33.05 -13.26
C LYS A 61 0.13 32.13 -13.50
N GLU A 62 0.21 31.24 -14.49
CA GLU A 62 -0.81 30.21 -14.73
C GLU A 62 -1.00 29.29 -13.50
N PHE A 63 0.08 29.02 -12.76
CA PHE A 63 0.05 28.15 -11.59
C PHE A 63 -0.09 28.91 -10.26
N ALA A 64 -0.16 30.24 -10.29
CA ALA A 64 -0.20 31.06 -9.07
C ALA A 64 -1.36 30.69 -8.12
N ALA A 65 -2.48 30.19 -8.64
CA ALA A 65 -3.62 29.76 -7.83
C ALA A 65 -3.40 28.44 -7.07
N ILE A 66 -2.45 27.61 -7.51
CA ILE A 66 -2.12 26.32 -6.91
C ILE A 66 -0.71 26.29 -6.32
N LEU A 67 0.08 27.34 -6.54
CA LEU A 67 1.40 27.47 -5.98
C LEU A 67 1.29 27.66 -4.46
N GLN A 68 1.98 26.81 -3.73
CA GLN A 68 2.18 26.95 -2.30
C GLN A 68 3.57 27.54 -2.08
N ASP A 69 3.65 28.76 -1.56
CA ASP A 69 4.92 29.47 -1.34
C ASP A 69 5.83 28.76 -0.33
N GLU A 70 5.25 28.22 0.74
CA GLU A 70 5.98 27.48 1.78
C GLU A 70 5.87 25.96 1.58
N PRO A 71 6.98 25.23 1.44
CA PRO A 71 6.94 23.78 1.21
C PRO A 71 6.27 23.05 2.39
N MET A 72 5.16 22.36 2.11
CA MET A 72 4.48 21.53 3.10
C MET A 72 5.06 20.12 3.14
N GLN A 73 5.23 19.59 4.36
CA GLN A 73 5.63 18.19 4.53
C GLN A 73 4.54 17.22 4.03
N PRO A 74 4.90 16.00 3.62
CA PRO A 74 3.92 15.00 3.23
C PRO A 74 2.89 14.73 4.33
N LEU A 75 1.59 14.75 3.99
CA LEU A 75 0.49 14.50 4.93
C LEU A 75 0.61 13.15 5.66
N ALA A 76 1.31 12.19 5.05
CA ALA A 76 1.70 10.93 5.65
C ALA A 76 2.44 11.04 7.00
N LEU A 77 3.12 12.16 7.23
CA LEU A 77 3.89 12.48 8.44
C LEU A 77 3.09 13.36 9.41
N VAL A 78 1.92 13.85 8.99
CA VAL A 78 1.05 14.72 9.78
C VAL A 78 -0.01 13.83 10.44
N PRO A 79 -0.15 13.89 11.78
CA PRO A 79 -1.27 13.25 12.46
C PRO A 79 -2.59 13.82 11.96
N LEU A 80 -3.61 12.96 11.81
CA LEU A 80 -4.94 13.39 11.40
C LEU A 80 -5.54 14.35 12.41
N THR A 81 -6.28 15.34 11.93
CA THR A 81 -7.11 16.22 12.77
C THR A 81 -8.33 15.46 13.29
N GLU A 82 -8.98 15.99 14.34
CA GLU A 82 -10.21 15.39 14.89
C GLU A 82 -11.34 15.30 13.85
N GLU A 83 -11.41 16.30 12.97
CA GLU A 83 -12.39 16.37 11.87
C GLU A 83 -12.13 15.26 10.85
N GLU A 84 -10.88 15.11 10.40
CA GLU A 84 -10.50 14.03 9.47
C GLU A 84 -10.68 12.64 10.08
N GLN A 85 -10.44 12.50 11.39
CA GLN A 85 -10.69 11.25 12.11
C GLN A 85 -12.18 10.91 12.14
N ARG A 86 -13.04 11.92 12.37
CA ARG A 86 -14.48 11.75 12.40
C ARG A 86 -15.05 11.36 11.03
N GLU A 87 -14.54 11.94 9.95
CA GLU A 87 -14.95 11.60 8.57
C GLU A 87 -14.56 10.18 8.15
N ARG A 88 -13.50 9.61 8.73
CA ARG A 88 -13.02 8.24 8.42
C ARG A 88 -13.78 7.14 9.15
N LEU A 89 -14.49 7.44 10.23
CA LEU A 89 -15.24 6.44 10.98
C LEU A 89 -16.61 6.25 10.31
N PRO A 90 -16.96 5.04 9.83
CA PRO A 90 -18.31 4.78 9.35
C PRO A 90 -19.30 4.95 10.50
N LEU A 91 -20.40 5.67 10.24
CA LEU A 91 -21.52 5.86 11.18
C LEU A 91 -22.16 4.53 11.60
#